data_AF-A0A952L8Y2-F1
#
_entry.id   AF-A0A952L8Y2-F1
#
_cell.length_a   1.000
_cell.length_b   1.000
_cell.length_c   1.000
_cell.angle_alpha   90.00
_cell.angle_beta   90.00
_cell.angle_gamma   90.00
#
_symmetry.space_group_name_H-M   'P 1'
#
loop_
_entity.id
_entity.type
_entity.pdbx_description
1 polymer ?
#
loop_
_entity_poly.entity_id
_entity_poly.type
_entity_poly.pdbx_seq_one_letter_code
_entity_poly.pdbx_strand_id
1 'polypeptide(L)'
;DAEDLFHGHIGGMDVCAQGLLIAEKMITDGRLKAAVDARYAGWDSAPGQDILQGRRTLDQLAEQVLAGNADVAPVSGRQELLENLVNRFCGG
;
A
#
# COMPACT_ATOMS: atom_id res chain seq x y z
N ASP A 1 -6.73 22.89 -34.45
CA ASP A 1 -7.07 24.33 -34.43
C ASP A 1 -6.67 24.94 -33.08
N ALA A 2 -6.64 26.26 -32.95
CA ALA A 2 -6.35 26.91 -31.65
C ALA A 2 -7.39 26.51 -30.57
N GLU A 3 -8.63 26.25 -30.98
CA GLU A 3 -9.74 25.77 -30.16
C GLU A 3 -9.49 24.36 -29.57
N ASP A 4 -8.85 23.45 -30.33
CA ASP A 4 -8.48 22.11 -29.84
C ASP A 4 -7.46 22.17 -28.70
N LEU A 5 -6.58 23.18 -28.70
CA LEU A 5 -5.62 23.39 -27.62
C LEU A 5 -6.31 23.84 -26.33
N PHE A 6 -7.34 24.68 -26.43
CA PHE A 6 -8.14 25.08 -25.26
C PHE A 6 -8.93 23.90 -24.70
N HIS A 7 -9.61 23.13 -25.56
CA HIS A 7 -10.32 21.92 -25.14
C HIS A 7 -9.40 20.89 -24.49
N GLY A 8 -8.19 20.69 -25.04
CA GLY A 8 -7.19 19.78 -24.47
C GLY A 8 -6.75 20.18 -23.05
N HIS A 9 -6.52 21.46 -22.79
CA HIS A 9 -6.13 21.94 -21.46
C HIS A 9 -7.28 21.86 -20.46
N ILE A 10 -8.50 22.25 -20.87
CA ILE A 10 -9.69 22.17 -20.01
C ILE A 10 -9.94 20.72 -19.61
N GLY A 11 -9.93 19.79 -20.59
CA GLY A 11 -10.11 18.36 -20.30
C GLY A 11 -9.03 17.79 -19.38
N GLY A 12 -7.76 18.20 -19.56
CA GLY A 12 -6.67 17.81 -18.68
C GLY A 12 -6.85 18.33 -17.24
N MET A 13 -7.26 19.59 -17.09
CA MET A 13 -7.51 20.20 -15.79
C MET A 13 -8.67 19.51 -15.06
N ASP A 14 -9.76 19.19 -15.75
CA ASP A 14 -10.92 18.50 -15.18
C ASP A 14 -10.55 17.08 -14.70
N VAL A 15 -9.78 16.33 -15.48
CA VAL A 15 -9.30 15.00 -15.11
C VAL A 15 -8.40 15.07 -13.86
N CYS A 16 -7.47 16.04 -13.82
CA CYS A 16 -6.62 16.23 -12.64
C CYS A 16 -7.42 16.63 -11.40
N ALA A 17 -8.40 17.52 -11.54
CA ALA A 17 -9.26 17.94 -10.44
C ALA A 17 -10.09 16.78 -9.89
N GLN A 18 -10.70 15.98 -10.78
CA GLN A 18 -11.44 14.79 -10.39
C GLN A 18 -10.52 13.76 -9.71
N GLY A 19 -9.33 13.50 -10.28
CA GLY A 19 -8.33 12.61 -9.70
C GLY A 19 -7.89 13.04 -8.30
N LEU A 20 -7.70 14.35 -8.08
CA LEU A 20 -7.35 14.89 -6.76
C LEU A 20 -8.45 14.66 -5.73
N LEU A 21 -9.72 14.92 -6.08
CA LEU A 21 -10.85 14.69 -5.18
C LEU A 21 -11.04 13.20 -4.84
N ILE A 22 -10.81 12.32 -5.81
CA ILE A 22 -10.88 10.86 -5.61
C ILE A 22 -9.75 10.40 -4.68
N ALA A 23 -8.52 10.89 -4.89
CA ALA A 23 -7.37 10.55 -4.06
C ALA A 23 -7.55 11.04 -2.62
N GLU A 24 -8.07 12.25 -2.42
CA GLU A 24 -8.40 12.79 -1.10
C GLU A 24 -9.41 11.89 -0.37
N LYS A 25 -10.50 11.50 -1.03
CA LYS A 25 -11.48 10.56 -0.46
C LYS A 25 -10.86 9.22 -0.07
N MET A 26 -9.99 8.65 -0.92
CA MET A 26 -9.29 7.39 -0.63
C MET A 26 -8.39 7.50 0.60
N ILE A 27 -7.66 8.61 0.72
CA ILE A 27 -6.77 8.87 1.86
C ILE A 27 -7.59 9.02 3.15
N THR A 28 -8.67 9.82 3.10
CA THR A 28 -9.55 10.07 4.24
C THR A 28 -10.30 8.80 4.69
N ASP A 29 -10.72 7.94 3.75
CA ASP A 29 -11.32 6.64 4.08
C ASP A 29 -10.33 5.67 4.74
N GLY A 30 -9.04 5.73 4.37
CA GLY A 30 -7.96 5.06 5.08
C GLY A 30 -7.91 3.53 4.91
N ARG A 31 -8.85 2.88 4.22
CA ARG A 31 -8.85 1.41 4.06
C ARG A 31 -7.63 0.90 3.29
N LEU A 32 -7.12 1.66 2.33
CA LEU A 32 -5.88 1.34 1.63
C LEU A 32 -4.68 1.40 2.57
N LYS A 33 -4.59 2.45 3.40
CA LYS A 33 -3.55 2.58 4.44
C LYS A 33 -3.62 1.43 5.44
N ALA A 34 -4.82 1.09 5.92
CA ALA A 34 -5.03 -0.02 6.83
C ALA A 34 -4.60 -1.38 6.23
N ALA A 35 -4.80 -1.59 4.92
CA ALA A 35 -4.34 -2.81 4.25
C ALA A 35 -2.80 -2.89 4.19
N VAL A 36 -2.13 -1.75 3.96
CA VAL A 36 -0.66 -1.67 4.02
C VAL A 36 -0.18 -1.93 5.45
N ASP A 37 -0.78 -1.29 6.45
CA ASP A 37 -0.40 -1.47 7.86
C ASP A 37 -0.57 -2.93 8.29
N ALA A 38 -1.69 -3.56 7.94
CA ALA A 38 -1.92 -4.97 8.25
C ALA A 38 -0.88 -5.90 7.58
N ARG A 39 -0.43 -5.58 6.37
CA ARG A 39 0.60 -6.36 5.66
C ARG A 39 1.96 -6.28 6.36
N TYR A 40 2.30 -5.12 6.93
CA TYR A 40 3.60 -4.87 7.55
C TYR A 40 3.60 -4.91 9.08
N ALA A 41 2.47 -5.24 9.73
CA ALA A 41 2.32 -5.26 11.19
C ALA A 41 3.37 -6.11 11.94
N GLY A 42 3.94 -7.13 11.29
CA GLY A 42 5.03 -7.92 11.86
C GLY A 42 6.30 -7.10 12.18
N TRP A 43 6.54 -6.01 11.46
CA TRP A 43 7.68 -5.12 11.67
C TRP A 43 7.53 -4.20 12.88
N ASP A 44 6.29 -3.91 13.31
CA ASP A 44 6.01 -3.14 14.52
C ASP A 44 6.18 -3.98 15.80
N SER A 45 6.33 -5.30 15.66
CA SER A 45 6.62 -6.19 16.78
C SER A 45 8.03 -5.96 17.35
N ALA A 46 8.25 -6.29 18.62
CA ALA A 46 9.57 -6.17 19.24
C ALA A 46 10.69 -6.91 18.47
N PRO A 47 10.50 -8.16 17.99
CA PRO A 47 11.48 -8.82 17.13
C PRO A 47 11.72 -8.09 15.80
N GLY A 48 10.66 -7.57 15.17
CA GLY A 48 10.76 -6.81 13.93
C GLY A 48 11.56 -5.51 14.11
N GLN A 49 11.31 -4.80 15.21
CA GLN A 49 12.04 -3.59 15.57
C GLN A 49 13.50 -3.85 15.92
N ASP A 50 13.82 -4.97 16.57
CA ASP A 50 15.20 -5.36 16.84
C ASP A 50 15.99 -5.61 15.55
N ILE A 51 15.35 -6.18 14.52
CA ILE A 51 15.94 -6.35 13.20
C ILE A 51 16.15 -4.98 12.54
N LEU A 52 15.11 -4.14 12.49
CA LEU A 52 15.17 -2.82 11.83
C LEU A 52 16.19 -1.87 12.46
N GLN A 53 16.39 -1.98 13.78
CA GLN A 53 17.32 -1.15 14.53
C GLN A 53 18.74 -1.75 14.58
N GLY A 54 19.00 -2.83 13.83
CA GLY A 54 20.32 -3.45 13.71
C GLY A 54 20.79 -4.17 14.99
N ARG A 55 19.88 -4.49 15.91
CA ARG A 55 20.18 -5.22 17.16
C ARG A 55 20.30 -6.73 16.96
N ARG A 56 20.05 -7.24 15.76
CA ARG A 56 20.17 -8.66 15.40
C ARG A 56 21.20 -8.84 14.30
N THR A 57 22.09 -9.80 14.48
CA THR A 57 23.04 -10.22 13.42
C THR A 57 22.41 -11.27 12.52
N LEU A 58 22.98 -11.48 11.33
CA LEU A 58 22.54 -12.54 10.42
C LEU A 58 22.66 -13.93 11.05
N ASP A 59 23.71 -14.19 11.83
CA ASP A 59 23.92 -15.47 12.52
C ASP A 59 22.80 -15.75 13.53
N GLN A 60 22.41 -14.75 14.33
CA GLN A 60 21.31 -14.87 15.29
C GLN A 60 19.95 -15.10 14.62
N LEU A 61 19.74 -14.57 13.42
CA LEU A 61 18.52 -14.80 12.64
C LEU A 61 18.51 -16.20 12.02
N ALA A 62 19.65 -16.66 11.50
CA ALA A 62 19.80 -18.00 10.95
C ALA A 62 19.55 -19.08 12.02
N GLU A 63 20.14 -18.92 13.21
CA GLU A 63 19.94 -19.82 14.34
C GLU A 63 18.46 -19.89 14.75
N GLN A 64 17.79 -18.73 14.84
CA GLN A 64 16.37 -18.66 15.18
C GLN A 64 15.47 -19.41 14.18
N VAL A 65 15.71 -19.26 12.88
CA VAL A 65 14.93 -19.94 11.84
C VAL A 65 15.16 -21.45 11.89
N LEU A 66 16.42 -21.88 12.04
CA LEU A 66 16.80 -23.30 12.11
C LEU A 66 16.25 -23.98 13.37
N ALA A 67 16.23 -23.28 14.51
CA ALA A 67 15.68 -23.80 15.76
C ALA A 67 14.14 -23.87 15.74
N GLY A 68 13.48 -22.93 15.05
CA GLY A 68 12.02 -22.83 15.01
C GLY A 68 11.35 -23.80 14.03
N ASN A 69 12.04 -24.22 12.97
CA ASN A 69 11.56 -25.13 11.91
C ASN A 69 10.11 -24.84 11.46
N ALA A 70 9.75 -23.55 11.39
CA ALA A 70 8.42 -23.09 11.09
C ALA A 70 8.38 -22.58 9.65
N ASP A 71 7.62 -23.25 8.81
CA ASP A 71 7.34 -22.79 7.45
C ASP A 71 6.48 -21.52 7.55
N VAL A 72 7.03 -20.36 7.20
CA VAL A 72 6.30 -19.09 7.31
C VAL A 72 5.34 -19.01 6.14
N ALA A 73 4.06 -19.28 6.39
CA ALA A 73 3.04 -19.19 5.37
C ALA A 73 2.99 -17.76 4.80
N PRO A 74 3.08 -17.59 3.47
CA PRO A 74 2.97 -16.27 2.86
C PRO A 74 1.57 -15.68 3.08
N VAL A 75 1.51 -14.40 3.44
CA VAL A 75 0.24 -13.69 3.59
C VAL A 75 -0.24 -13.22 2.21
N SER A 76 -1.50 -13.50 1.86
CA SER A 76 -2.10 -13.04 0.60
C SER A 76 -2.10 -11.52 0.51
N GLY A 77 -1.69 -11.00 -0.66
CA GLY A 77 -1.68 -9.56 -0.96
C GLY A 77 -3.05 -8.94 -1.21
N ARG A 78 -4.12 -9.73 -1.29
CA ARG A 78 -5.52 -9.28 -1.51
C ARG A 78 -5.68 -8.30 -2.69
N GLN A 79 -4.91 -8.48 -3.76
CA GLN A 79 -4.83 -7.55 -4.90
C GLN A 79 -6.21 -7.25 -5.51
N GLU A 80 -6.98 -8.28 -5.86
CA GLU A 80 -8.32 -8.13 -6.45
C GLU A 80 -9.29 -7.35 -5.54
N LEU A 81 -9.19 -7.53 -4.21
CA LEU A 81 -9.99 -6.79 -3.25
C LEU A 81 -9.62 -5.31 -3.23
N LEU A 82 -8.32 -5.00 -3.30
CA LEU A 82 -7.80 -3.63 -3.31
C LEU A 82 -8.10 -2.91 -4.63
N GLU A 83 -8.01 -3.60 -5.77
CA GLU A 83 -8.42 -3.07 -7.07
C GLU A 83 -9.92 -2.74 -7.08
N ASN A 84 -10.76 -3.66 -6.57
CA ASN A 84 -12.19 -3.39 -6.40
C ASN A 84 -12.49 -2.23 -5.45
N LEU A 85 -11.65 -2.02 -4.44
CA LEU A 85 -11.77 -0.87 -3.54
C LEU A 85 -11.47 0.43 -4.27
N VAL A 86 -10.38 0.50 -5.04
CA VAL A 86 -10.03 1.67 -5.85
C VAL A 86 -11.14 1.99 -6.86
N ASN A 87 -11.67 0.98 -7.56
CA ASN A 87 -12.74 1.16 -8.55
C ASN A 87 -14.00 1.80 -7.96
N ARG A 88 -14.38 1.46 -6.71
CA ARG A 88 -15.54 2.08 -6.04
C ARG A 88 -15.38 3.60 -5.86
N PHE A 89 -14.16 4.10 -5.66
CA PHE A 89 -13.92 5.54 -5.56
C PHE A 89 -13.90 6.23 -6.92
N CYS A 90 -13.52 5.52 -7.97
CA CYS A 90 -13.42 6.05 -9.33
C CYS A 90 -14.77 6.08 -10.08
N GLY A 91 -15.88 5.67 -9.45
CA GLY A 91 -17.21 5.70 -10.04
C GLY A 91 -17.83 4.31 -10.29
N GLY A 92 -17.58 3.36 -9.39
CA GLY A 92 -18.51 2.23 -9.20
C GLY A 92 -19.87 2.70 -8.71
#